data_AF-A0A949U259-F1
#
_entry.id   AF-A0A949U259-F1
#
_cell.length_a   1.000
_cell.length_b   1.000
_cell.length_c   1.000
_cell.angle_alpha   90.00
_cell.angle_beta   90.00
_cell.angle_gamma   90.00
#
_symmetry.space_group_name_H-M   'P 1'
#
loop_
_entity.id
_entity.type
_entity.pdbx_description
1 polymer ?
#
loop_
_entity_poly.entity_id
_entity_poly.type
_entity_poly.pdbx_seq_one_letter_code
_entity_poly.pdbx_strand_id
1 'polypeptide(L)'
;MDRNFLSKEDIIDLLFTIFGGILCSIAVNMFLVKAKLLGGGVTGLALIFQYLLKVPAGYMIFLLNVPIFIISMKYMDKKFTIYSLIGIITFSLSLIITRPISNILQINDELLYCLYGGVINGIGGGIVFAHHGSLGGFDIISILIKRKYSNLDIGKISFGMNLVIVCFGALVFGLPSALYTLIAMYVTTSVIDYIVKGLNKTKAIFIITEKEEQISENILQKLGRGVTYLYGEGAYTKEHKKILYCIVPSTQLPELKKIVTDIDTKAFISISDASEIHGRGFKKVL
;
A
#
# COMPACT_ATOMS: atom_id res chain seq x y z
N MET A 1 27.83 -2.53 19.78
CA MET A 1 26.62 -2.88 20.51
C MET A 1 26.06 -1.58 21.02
N ASP A 2 25.01 -1.05 20.39
CA ASP A 2 24.14 0.00 20.94
C ASP A 2 22.90 0.04 20.04
N ARG A 3 21.89 -0.75 20.42
CA ARG A 3 20.59 -0.80 19.74
C ARG A 3 19.56 -0.28 20.73
N ASN A 4 19.37 1.05 20.76
CA ASN A 4 18.11 1.60 21.25
C ASN A 4 17.01 1.07 20.32
N PHE A 5 16.27 0.10 20.83
CA PHE A 5 15.18 -0.56 20.14
C PHE A 5 13.98 0.41 20.09
N LEU A 6 13.48 0.66 18.88
CA LEU A 6 12.34 1.51 18.50
C LEU A 6 12.65 3.01 18.43
N SER A 7 12.89 3.49 17.20
CA SER A 7 12.77 4.92 16.88
C SER A 7 11.31 5.37 16.96
N LYS A 8 11.04 6.69 17.07
CA LYS A 8 9.67 7.22 17.02
C LYS A 8 8.91 6.78 15.76
N GLU A 9 9.62 6.68 14.64
CA GLU A 9 9.06 6.21 13.36
C GLU A 9 8.63 4.74 13.45
N ASP A 10 9.42 3.88 14.09
CA ASP A 10 9.09 2.46 14.26
C ASP A 10 7.83 2.25 15.12
N ILE A 11 7.61 3.11 16.12
CA ILE A 11 6.41 3.07 16.96
C ILE A 11 5.19 3.50 16.15
N ILE A 12 5.33 4.55 15.33
CA ILE A 12 4.26 5.03 14.45
C ILE A 12 3.87 3.93 13.44
N ASP A 13 4.85 3.32 12.78
CA ASP A 13 4.65 2.22 11.83
C ASP A 13 3.90 1.04 12.49
N LEU A 14 4.26 0.73 13.73
CA LEU A 14 3.62 -0.33 14.51
C LEU A 14 2.16 -0.02 14.84
N LEU A 15 1.88 1.20 15.31
CA LEU A 15 0.52 1.64 15.64
C LEU A 15 -0.38 1.62 14.41
N PHE A 16 0.10 2.10 13.27
CA PHE A 16 -0.64 2.04 12.02
C PHE A 16 -0.86 0.61 11.53
N THR A 17 0.13 -0.27 11.71
CA THR A 17 -0.02 -1.71 11.39
C THR A 17 -1.12 -2.36 12.22
N ILE A 18 -1.14 -2.08 13.53
CA ILE A 18 -2.17 -2.61 14.45
C ILE A 18 -3.56 -2.06 14.05
N PHE A 19 -3.65 -0.75 13.85
CA PHE A 19 -4.89 -0.08 13.47
C PHE A 19 -5.44 -0.61 12.15
N GLY A 20 -4.61 -0.75 11.11
CA GLY A 20 -5.02 -1.30 9.82
C GLY A 20 -5.47 -2.76 9.92
N GLY A 21 -4.82 -3.58 10.74
CA GLY A 21 -5.25 -4.96 11.01
C GLY A 21 -6.62 -5.04 11.68
N ILE A 22 -6.90 -4.17 12.65
CA ILE A 22 -8.23 -4.07 13.28
C ILE A 22 -9.27 -3.64 12.23
N LEU A 23 -8.96 -2.62 11.42
CA LEU A 23 -9.87 -2.13 10.39
C LEU A 23 -10.23 -3.21 9.36
N CYS A 24 -9.26 -4.00 8.91
CA CYS A 24 -9.50 -5.15 8.05
C CYS A 24 -10.40 -6.20 8.71
N SER A 25 -10.21 -6.47 10.01
CA SER A 25 -11.07 -7.43 10.72
C SER A 25 -12.53 -6.99 10.78
N ILE A 26 -12.76 -5.69 10.97
CA ILE A 26 -14.10 -5.08 10.93
C ILE A 26 -14.70 -5.22 9.54
N ALA A 27 -13.94 -4.89 8.49
CA ALA A 27 -14.39 -5.02 7.11
C ALA A 27 -14.80 -6.46 6.77
N VAL A 28 -13.97 -7.43 7.17
CA VAL A 28 -14.23 -8.85 6.94
C VAL A 28 -15.48 -9.31 7.69
N ASN A 29 -15.60 -9.06 8.99
CA ASN A 29 -16.72 -9.57 9.77
C ASN A 29 -18.05 -8.86 9.49
N MET A 30 -18.04 -7.52 9.35
CA MET A 30 -19.27 -6.75 9.14
C MET A 30 -19.81 -6.85 7.71
N PHE A 31 -18.94 -7.03 6.71
CA PHE A 31 -19.35 -6.97 5.32
C PHE A 31 -19.17 -8.29 4.59
N LEU A 32 -17.94 -8.80 4.50
CA LEU A 32 -17.64 -10.00 3.70
C LEU A 32 -18.30 -11.26 4.29
N VAL A 33 -18.14 -11.49 5.60
CA VAL A 33 -18.75 -12.64 6.29
C VAL A 33 -20.27 -12.55 6.27
N LYS A 34 -20.83 -11.36 6.46
CA LYS A 34 -22.27 -11.14 6.48
C LYS A 34 -22.92 -11.47 5.12
N ALA A 35 -22.30 -11.07 4.02
CA ALA A 35 -22.74 -11.36 2.66
C ALA A 35 -22.23 -12.72 2.10
N LYS A 36 -21.59 -13.56 2.93
CA LYS A 36 -20.96 -14.84 2.52
C LYS A 36 -20.01 -14.69 1.31
N LEU A 37 -19.29 -13.58 1.26
CA LEU A 37 -18.27 -13.30 0.27
C LEU A 37 -16.91 -13.80 0.76
N LEU A 38 -15.95 -13.94 -0.16
CA LEU A 38 -14.57 -14.28 0.16
C LEU A 38 -13.67 -13.04 0.12
N GLY A 39 -12.55 -13.11 0.82
CA GLY A 39 -11.48 -12.11 0.74
C GLY A 39 -10.39 -12.52 -0.23
N GLY A 40 -9.45 -11.60 -0.51
CA GLY A 40 -8.23 -11.90 -1.25
C GLY A 40 -7.32 -12.89 -0.52
N GLY A 41 -6.63 -13.75 -1.29
CA GLY A 41 -5.55 -14.60 -0.82
C GLY A 41 -5.86 -15.50 0.37
N VAL A 42 -5.01 -15.48 1.41
CA VAL A 42 -5.16 -16.36 2.58
C VAL A 42 -6.45 -16.07 3.35
N THR A 43 -6.91 -14.82 3.37
CA THR A 43 -8.22 -14.47 3.95
C THR A 43 -9.36 -15.19 3.23
N GLY A 44 -9.30 -15.28 1.89
CA GLY A 44 -10.28 -16.04 1.10
C GLY A 44 -10.30 -17.51 1.45
N LEU A 45 -9.12 -18.15 1.53
CA LEU A 45 -8.99 -19.54 1.96
C LEU A 45 -9.54 -19.75 3.38
N ALA A 46 -9.21 -18.87 4.31
CA ALA A 46 -9.69 -18.95 5.68
C ALA A 46 -11.22 -18.81 5.79
N LEU A 47 -11.83 -17.96 4.97
CA LEU A 47 -13.29 -17.80 4.91
C LEU A 47 -13.98 -19.03 4.32
N ILE A 48 -13.38 -19.69 3.32
CA ILE A 48 -13.87 -20.99 2.82
C ILE A 48 -13.93 -22.00 3.97
N PHE A 49 -12.85 -22.13 4.75
CA PHE A 49 -12.82 -23.01 5.91
C PHE A 49 -13.83 -22.60 6.98
N GLN A 50 -14.04 -21.29 7.20
CA GLN A 50 -15.06 -20.82 8.14
C GLN A 50 -16.47 -21.22 7.69
N TYR A 51 -16.79 -21.11 6.41
CA TYR A 51 -18.13 -21.43 5.92
C TYR A 51 -18.40 -22.93 5.85
N LEU A 52 -17.37 -23.73 5.57
CA LEU A 52 -17.49 -25.20 5.48
C LEU A 52 -17.35 -25.91 6.83
N LEU A 53 -16.31 -25.58 7.61
CA LEU A 53 -15.97 -26.26 8.87
C LEU A 53 -16.48 -25.53 10.11
N LYS A 54 -17.09 -24.34 9.95
CA LYS A 54 -17.56 -23.48 11.06
C LYS A 54 -16.45 -23.05 12.03
N VAL A 55 -15.19 -23.15 11.62
CA VAL A 55 -14.03 -22.68 12.40
C VAL A 55 -13.84 -21.17 12.16
N PRO A 56 -13.69 -20.34 13.20
CA PRO A 56 -13.46 -18.90 13.00
C PRO A 56 -12.23 -18.62 12.12
N ALA A 57 -12.39 -17.75 11.11
CA ALA A 57 -11.37 -17.45 10.12
C ALA A 57 -10.08 -16.90 10.74
N GLY A 58 -10.15 -16.24 11.90
CA GLY A 58 -8.96 -15.77 12.61
C GLY A 58 -7.98 -16.89 12.95
N TYR A 59 -8.46 -18.07 13.38
CA TYR A 59 -7.59 -19.23 13.63
C TYR A 59 -6.95 -19.74 12.34
N MET A 60 -7.73 -19.81 11.26
CA MET A 60 -7.26 -20.28 9.95
C MET A 60 -6.26 -19.30 9.33
N ILE A 61 -6.46 -18.00 9.46
CA ILE A 61 -5.51 -16.97 9.00
C ILE A 61 -4.20 -17.12 9.73
N PHE A 62 -4.21 -17.26 11.05
CA PHE A 62 -2.98 -17.47 11.81
C PHE A 62 -2.26 -18.74 11.35
N LEU A 63 -2.97 -19.88 11.29
CA LEU A 63 -2.40 -21.17 10.92
C LEU A 63 -1.83 -21.19 9.49
N LEU A 64 -2.60 -20.70 8.50
CA LEU A 64 -2.18 -20.65 7.10
C LEU A 64 -1.01 -19.68 6.88
N ASN A 65 -0.85 -18.67 7.74
CA ASN A 65 0.26 -17.73 7.67
C ASN A 65 1.54 -18.23 8.36
N VAL A 66 1.49 -19.21 9.27
CA VAL A 66 2.70 -19.79 9.88
C VAL A 66 3.75 -20.22 8.83
N PRO A 67 3.42 -21.04 7.81
CA PRO A 67 4.41 -21.44 6.80
C PRO A 67 4.90 -20.24 5.97
N ILE A 68 4.01 -19.32 5.63
CA ILE A 68 4.35 -18.10 4.86
C ILE A 68 5.32 -17.22 5.65
N PHE A 69 5.11 -17.10 6.96
CA PHE A 69 5.97 -16.36 7.88
C PHE A 69 7.36 -16.99 8.00
N ILE A 70 7.44 -18.32 8.11
CA ILE A 70 8.72 -19.05 8.11
C ILE A 70 9.52 -18.74 6.84
N ILE A 71 8.85 -18.72 5.68
CA ILE A 71 9.47 -18.36 4.42
C ILE A 71 9.87 -16.87 4.42
N SER A 72 9.00 -15.97 4.88
CA SER A 72 9.29 -14.53 4.98
C SER A 72 10.57 -14.26 5.77
N MET A 73 10.77 -14.92 6.92
CA MET A 73 11.98 -14.76 7.75
C MET A 73 13.29 -15.05 7.00
N LYS A 74 13.24 -15.93 5.99
CA LYS A 74 14.42 -16.31 5.20
C LYS A 74 14.70 -15.35 4.04
N TYR A 75 13.66 -14.71 3.49
CA TYR A 75 13.77 -13.99 2.22
C TYR A 75 13.44 -12.49 2.30
N MET A 76 12.81 -12.01 3.36
CA MET A 76 12.41 -10.61 3.55
C MET A 76 13.25 -9.91 4.62
N ASP A 77 13.24 -8.58 4.62
CA ASP A 77 13.92 -7.79 5.63
C ASP A 77 13.34 -8.00 7.03
N LYS A 78 14.18 -7.88 8.06
CA LYS A 78 13.79 -8.10 9.46
C LYS A 78 12.66 -7.18 9.91
N LYS A 79 12.69 -5.89 9.51
CA LYS A 79 11.66 -4.90 9.85
C LYS A 79 10.30 -5.31 9.26
N PHE A 80 10.25 -5.61 7.97
CA PHE A 80 9.03 -6.08 7.29
C PHE A 80 8.47 -7.36 7.93
N THR A 81 9.34 -8.31 8.25
CA THR A 81 8.93 -9.59 8.83
C THR A 81 8.32 -9.43 10.23
N ILE A 82 8.92 -8.60 11.08
CA ILE A 82 8.40 -8.33 12.43
C ILE A 82 7.06 -7.60 12.34
N TYR A 83 6.94 -6.57 11.50
CA TYR A 83 5.69 -5.82 11.35
C TYR A 83 4.58 -6.68 10.75
N SER A 84 4.92 -7.52 9.79
CA SER A 84 3.97 -8.47 9.22
C SER A 84 3.49 -9.50 10.24
N LEU A 85 4.37 -10.01 11.10
CA LEU A 85 3.97 -10.91 12.19
C LEU A 85 2.96 -10.25 13.13
N ILE A 86 3.25 -9.00 13.53
CA ILE A 86 2.38 -8.25 14.43
C ILE A 86 1.05 -7.94 13.73
N GLY A 87 1.08 -7.59 12.44
CA GLY A 87 -0.11 -7.43 11.61
C GLY A 87 -0.95 -8.70 11.54
N ILE A 88 -0.33 -9.85 11.25
CA ILE A 88 -1.01 -11.16 11.19
C ILE A 88 -1.65 -11.50 12.53
N ILE A 89 -0.91 -11.36 13.64
CA ILE A 89 -1.44 -11.64 14.99
C ILE A 89 -2.61 -10.71 15.31
N THR A 90 -2.44 -9.41 15.06
CA THR A 90 -3.47 -8.40 15.33
C THR A 90 -4.71 -8.68 14.51
N PHE A 91 -4.59 -8.91 13.21
CA PHE A 91 -5.72 -9.19 12.33
C PHE A 91 -6.43 -10.50 12.70
N SER A 92 -5.68 -11.57 12.97
CA SER A 92 -6.22 -12.86 13.38
C SER A 92 -6.99 -12.78 14.70
N LEU A 93 -6.42 -12.13 15.70
CA LEU A 93 -7.05 -11.95 17.01
C LEU A 93 -8.26 -11.02 16.91
N SER A 94 -8.12 -9.91 16.20
CA SER A 94 -9.21 -8.94 16.01
C SER A 94 -10.38 -9.56 15.25
N LEU A 95 -10.15 -10.46 14.29
CA LEU A 95 -11.21 -11.21 13.62
C LEU A 95 -12.02 -12.10 14.58
N ILE A 96 -11.38 -12.66 15.61
CA ILE A 96 -12.08 -13.45 16.62
C ILE A 96 -12.89 -12.52 17.53
N ILE A 97 -12.29 -11.43 17.98
CA ILE A 97 -12.91 -10.44 18.87
C ILE A 97 -14.08 -9.72 18.21
N THR A 98 -13.95 -9.35 16.92
CA THR A 98 -14.97 -8.63 16.14
C THR A 98 -16.02 -9.56 15.53
N ARG A 99 -16.03 -10.85 15.86
CA ARG A 99 -17.10 -11.76 15.40
C ARG A 99 -18.52 -11.28 15.78
N PRO A 100 -18.79 -10.75 16.99
CA PRO A 100 -20.13 -10.32 17.37
C PRO A 100 -20.67 -9.13 16.58
N ILE A 101 -19.80 -8.25 16.06
CA ILE A 101 -20.22 -7.05 15.33
C ILE A 101 -20.77 -7.36 13.92
N SER A 102 -20.60 -8.60 13.43
CA SER A 102 -21.13 -9.05 12.14
C SER A 102 -22.66 -8.91 12.01
N ASN A 103 -23.39 -8.82 13.12
CA ASN A 103 -24.85 -8.68 13.13
C ASN A 103 -25.37 -7.25 13.28
N ILE A 104 -24.50 -6.26 13.50
CA ILE A 104 -24.88 -4.86 13.71
C ILE A 104 -25.43 -4.24 12.42
N LEU A 105 -24.81 -4.55 11.29
CA LEU A 105 -25.19 -3.99 9.99
C LEU A 105 -26.11 -4.98 9.25
N GLN A 106 -27.36 -4.58 9.02
CA GLN A 106 -28.31 -5.35 8.22
C GLN A 106 -28.72 -4.53 7.00
N ILE A 107 -28.10 -4.83 5.86
CA ILE A 107 -28.38 -4.22 4.57
C ILE A 107 -28.92 -5.33 3.67
N ASN A 108 -29.99 -5.07 2.92
CA ASN A 108 -30.54 -6.03 1.95
C ASN A 108 -29.94 -5.81 0.55
N ASP A 109 -28.62 -5.67 0.46
CA ASP A 109 -27.90 -5.45 -0.81
C ASP A 109 -26.45 -5.97 -0.73
N GLU A 110 -26.18 -7.06 -1.45
CA GLU A 110 -24.85 -7.68 -1.55
C GLU A 110 -23.82 -6.78 -2.23
N LEU A 111 -24.25 -5.90 -3.15
CA LEU A 111 -23.36 -4.94 -3.82
C LEU A 111 -22.83 -3.91 -2.82
N LEU A 112 -23.68 -3.41 -1.92
CA LEU A 112 -23.24 -2.50 -0.87
C LEU A 112 -22.25 -3.19 0.07
N TYR A 113 -22.51 -4.44 0.45
CA TYR A 113 -21.56 -5.21 1.25
C TYR A 113 -20.21 -5.38 0.56
N CYS A 114 -20.18 -5.75 -0.72
CA CYS A 114 -18.93 -5.97 -1.43
C CYS A 114 -18.14 -4.66 -1.64
N LEU A 115 -18.83 -3.55 -1.93
CA LEU A 115 -18.19 -2.23 -2.14
C LEU A 115 -17.61 -1.68 -0.84
N TYR A 116 -18.42 -1.55 0.22
CA TYR A 116 -17.94 -0.99 1.49
C TYR A 116 -16.97 -1.92 2.20
N GLY A 117 -17.21 -3.24 2.15
CA GLY A 117 -16.26 -4.24 2.62
C GLY A 117 -14.93 -4.12 1.88
N GLY A 118 -14.96 -3.97 0.56
CA GLY A 118 -13.78 -3.76 -0.26
C GLY A 118 -13.03 -2.46 0.08
N VAL A 119 -13.74 -1.34 0.22
CA VAL A 119 -13.13 -0.05 0.54
C VAL A 119 -12.48 -0.07 1.93
N ILE A 120 -13.20 -0.50 2.97
CA ILE A 120 -12.67 -0.49 4.35
C ILE A 120 -11.52 -1.49 4.48
N ASN A 121 -11.66 -2.69 3.90
CA ASN A 121 -10.57 -3.67 3.88
C ASN A 121 -9.35 -3.15 3.10
N GLY A 122 -9.59 -2.46 1.99
CA GLY A 122 -8.54 -1.82 1.21
C GLY A 122 -7.83 -0.69 1.96
N ILE A 123 -8.57 0.09 2.76
CA ILE A 123 -7.99 1.11 3.63
C ILE A 123 -7.06 0.48 4.67
N GLY A 124 -7.54 -0.54 5.37
CA GLY A 124 -6.76 -1.20 6.42
C GLY A 124 -5.52 -1.88 5.88
N GLY A 125 -5.66 -2.62 4.77
CA GLY A 125 -4.55 -3.27 4.08
C GLY A 125 -3.55 -2.24 3.53
N GLY A 126 -4.03 -1.15 2.96
CA GLY A 126 -3.21 -0.08 2.41
C GLY A 126 -2.36 0.62 3.47
N ILE A 127 -2.95 0.89 4.65
CA ILE A 127 -2.22 1.44 5.80
C ILE A 127 -1.11 0.48 6.23
N VAL A 128 -1.42 -0.81 6.40
CA VAL A 128 -0.42 -1.81 6.80
C VAL A 128 0.74 -1.89 5.80
N PHE A 129 0.43 -1.94 4.50
CA PHE A 129 1.45 -1.96 3.45
C PHE A 129 2.29 -0.69 3.37
N ALA A 130 1.66 0.48 3.56
CA ALA A 130 2.36 1.75 3.55
C ALA A 130 3.38 1.88 4.68
N HIS A 131 3.12 1.23 5.83
CA HIS A 131 3.99 1.20 7.00
C HIS A 131 4.89 -0.05 7.06
N HIS A 132 5.26 -0.60 5.89
CA HIS A 132 6.19 -1.72 5.77
C HIS A 132 5.74 -3.02 6.46
N GLY A 133 4.44 -3.22 6.64
CA GLY A 133 3.86 -4.46 7.14
C GLY A 133 3.04 -5.20 6.08
N SER A 134 2.56 -6.39 6.43
CA SER A 134 1.57 -7.15 5.68
C SER A 134 0.66 -7.87 6.67
N LEU A 135 -0.62 -8.04 6.33
CA LEU A 135 -1.52 -8.90 7.12
C LEU A 135 -1.34 -10.39 6.79
N GLY A 136 -0.26 -10.70 6.07
CA GLY A 136 0.08 -12.03 5.62
C GLY A 136 -0.57 -12.40 4.30
N GLY A 137 -0.32 -13.64 3.90
CA GLY A 137 -0.99 -14.28 2.79
C GLY A 137 -0.28 -14.17 1.46
N PHE A 138 -1.08 -14.04 0.42
CA PHE A 138 -0.62 -14.17 -0.96
C PHE A 138 0.23 -12.99 -1.42
N ASP A 139 0.24 -11.87 -0.70
CA ASP A 139 1.09 -10.73 -1.00
C ASP A 139 2.57 -11.07 -0.77
N ILE A 140 2.89 -11.72 0.36
CA ILE A 140 4.25 -12.20 0.65
C ILE A 140 4.67 -13.24 -0.40
N ILE A 141 3.77 -14.17 -0.73
CA ILE A 141 4.03 -15.19 -1.75
C ILE A 141 4.27 -14.55 -3.13
N SER A 142 3.48 -13.55 -3.50
CA SER A 142 3.62 -12.86 -4.80
C SER A 142 4.96 -12.14 -4.93
N ILE A 143 5.41 -11.47 -3.86
CA ILE A 143 6.72 -10.82 -3.81
C ILE A 143 7.84 -11.85 -3.95
N LEU A 144 7.74 -12.99 -3.25
CA LEU A 144 8.72 -14.06 -3.33
C LEU A 144 8.80 -14.69 -4.73
N ILE A 145 7.65 -14.94 -5.36
CA ILE A 145 7.57 -15.48 -6.72
C ILE A 145 8.17 -14.48 -7.70
N LYS A 146 7.86 -13.17 -7.60
CA LYS A 146 8.48 -12.17 -8.49
C LYS A 146 10.00 -12.11 -8.31
N ARG A 147 10.51 -12.25 -7.08
CA ARG A 147 11.96 -12.29 -6.83
C ARG A 147 12.64 -13.51 -7.49
N LYS A 148 11.95 -14.65 -7.57
CA LYS A 148 12.44 -15.85 -8.25
C LYS A 148 12.24 -15.81 -9.77
N TYR A 149 11.18 -15.13 -10.23
CA TYR A 149 10.80 -15.01 -11.64
C TYR A 149 10.57 -13.53 -11.98
N SER A 150 11.65 -12.83 -12.31
CA SER A 150 11.68 -11.37 -12.52
C SER A 150 10.71 -10.87 -13.59
N ASN A 151 10.38 -11.72 -14.57
CA ASN A 151 9.55 -11.37 -15.72
C ASN A 151 8.04 -11.36 -15.40
N LEU A 152 7.64 -11.79 -14.20
CA LEU A 152 6.24 -11.82 -13.79
C LEU A 152 5.89 -10.59 -12.96
N ASP A 153 4.71 -10.04 -13.18
CA ASP A 153 4.17 -8.94 -12.38
C ASP A 153 3.49 -9.47 -11.11
N ILE A 154 3.70 -8.79 -9.98
CA ILE A 154 3.08 -9.14 -8.69
C ILE A 154 1.57 -9.21 -8.85
N GLY A 155 0.99 -8.27 -9.61
CA GLY A 155 -0.44 -8.26 -9.92
C GLY A 155 -0.92 -9.50 -10.69
N LYS A 156 -0.15 -10.00 -11.66
CA LYS A 156 -0.50 -11.23 -12.42
C LYS A 156 -0.46 -12.46 -11.53
N ILE A 157 0.56 -12.56 -10.66
CA ILE A 157 0.70 -13.66 -9.71
C ILE A 157 -0.45 -13.65 -8.70
N SER A 158 -0.75 -12.49 -8.12
CA SER A 158 -1.86 -12.31 -7.16
C SER A 158 -3.21 -12.59 -7.82
N PHE A 159 -3.43 -12.12 -9.05
CA PHE A 159 -4.65 -12.38 -9.81
C PHE A 159 -4.86 -13.88 -10.06
N GLY A 160 -3.83 -14.60 -10.51
CA GLY A 160 -3.93 -16.05 -10.74
C GLY A 160 -4.30 -16.82 -9.47
N MET A 161 -3.69 -16.47 -8.33
CA MET A 161 -4.03 -17.12 -7.06
C MET A 161 -5.44 -16.77 -6.58
N ASN A 162 -5.89 -15.52 -6.75
CA ASN A 162 -7.26 -15.12 -6.40
C ASN A 162 -8.29 -15.77 -7.32
N LEU A 163 -7.97 -16.00 -8.59
CA LEU A 163 -8.86 -16.68 -9.54
C LEU A 163 -9.15 -18.12 -9.08
N VAL A 164 -8.15 -18.83 -8.55
CA VAL A 164 -8.36 -20.17 -7.95
C VAL A 164 -9.35 -20.11 -6.78
N ILE A 165 -9.21 -19.12 -5.89
CA ILE A 165 -10.12 -18.93 -4.74
C ILE A 165 -11.54 -18.64 -5.22
N VAL A 166 -11.69 -17.77 -6.23
CA VAL A 166 -12.98 -17.40 -6.80
C VAL A 166 -13.64 -18.58 -7.52
N CYS A 167 -12.89 -19.35 -8.30
CA CYS A 167 -13.40 -20.58 -8.92
C CYS A 167 -13.90 -21.57 -7.88
N PHE A 168 -13.14 -21.78 -6.80
CA PHE A 168 -13.59 -22.63 -5.70
C PHE A 168 -14.83 -22.05 -5.01
N GLY A 169 -14.86 -20.74 -4.79
CA GLY A 169 -16.01 -20.03 -4.24
C GLY A 169 -17.26 -20.16 -5.11
N ALA A 170 -17.12 -20.13 -6.44
CA ALA A 170 -18.23 -20.30 -7.37
C ALA A 170 -18.82 -21.71 -7.31
N LEU A 171 -17.96 -22.73 -7.17
CA LEU A 171 -18.39 -24.13 -7.04
C LEU A 171 -19.12 -24.39 -5.71
N VAL A 172 -18.68 -23.76 -4.62
CA VAL A 172 -19.20 -24.04 -3.28
C VAL A 172 -20.35 -23.12 -2.88
N PHE A 173 -20.28 -21.83 -3.21
CA PHE A 173 -21.22 -20.79 -2.77
C PHE A 173 -22.07 -20.21 -3.90
N GLY A 174 -21.86 -20.68 -5.13
CA GLY A 174 -22.58 -20.24 -6.32
C GLY A 174 -21.94 -19.05 -7.03
N LEU A 175 -22.33 -18.87 -8.29
CA LEU A 175 -21.77 -17.86 -9.18
C LEU A 175 -21.98 -16.41 -8.68
N PRO A 176 -23.16 -16.01 -8.13
CA PRO A 176 -23.35 -14.62 -7.67
C PRO A 176 -22.36 -14.20 -6.57
N SER A 177 -22.18 -15.02 -5.53
CA SER A 177 -21.22 -14.74 -4.44
C SER A 177 -19.78 -14.64 -4.97
N ALA A 178 -19.42 -15.47 -5.96
CA ALA A 178 -18.11 -15.41 -6.59
C ALA A 178 -17.88 -14.11 -7.39
N LEU A 179 -18.90 -13.63 -8.11
CA LEU A 179 -18.82 -12.37 -8.85
C LEU A 179 -18.74 -11.16 -7.90
N TYR A 180 -19.53 -11.12 -6.83
CA TYR A 180 -19.43 -10.08 -5.80
C TYR A 180 -18.09 -10.13 -5.05
N THR A 181 -17.56 -11.33 -4.82
CA THR A 181 -16.20 -11.51 -4.28
C THR A 181 -15.15 -10.87 -5.19
N LEU A 182 -15.23 -11.08 -6.51
CA LEU A 182 -14.32 -10.43 -7.46
C LEU A 182 -14.40 -8.91 -7.40
N ILE A 183 -15.60 -8.34 -7.29
CA ILE A 183 -15.81 -6.90 -7.10
C ILE A 183 -15.13 -6.43 -5.80
N ALA A 184 -15.40 -7.10 -4.68
CA ALA A 184 -14.79 -6.76 -3.39
C ALA A 184 -13.25 -6.82 -3.43
N MET A 185 -12.68 -7.85 -4.06
CA MET A 185 -11.23 -8.00 -4.25
C MET A 185 -10.67 -6.86 -5.10
N TYR A 186 -11.31 -6.54 -6.24
CA TYR A 186 -10.86 -5.47 -7.12
C TYR A 186 -10.87 -4.10 -6.42
N VAL A 187 -11.95 -3.79 -5.69
CA VAL A 187 -12.07 -2.55 -4.91
C VAL A 187 -11.01 -2.52 -3.81
N THR A 188 -10.83 -3.62 -3.06
CA THR A 188 -9.78 -3.73 -2.03
C THR A 188 -8.41 -3.40 -2.62
N THR A 189 -8.02 -4.09 -3.70
CA THR A 189 -6.70 -3.89 -4.33
C THR A 189 -6.54 -2.47 -4.86
N SER A 190 -7.58 -1.91 -5.49
CA SER A 190 -7.53 -0.55 -6.02
C SER A 190 -7.33 0.50 -4.91
N VAL A 191 -7.98 0.32 -3.77
CA VAL A 191 -7.84 1.21 -2.61
C VAL A 191 -6.49 1.04 -1.92
N ILE A 192 -5.99 -0.21 -1.78
CA ILE A 192 -4.62 -0.46 -1.31
C ILE A 192 -3.61 0.28 -2.19
N ASP A 193 -3.71 0.10 -3.50
CA ASP A 193 -2.83 0.76 -4.48
C ASP A 193 -2.90 2.28 -4.34
N TYR A 194 -4.10 2.84 -4.17
CA TYR A 194 -4.28 4.27 -3.99
C TYR A 194 -3.58 4.79 -2.73
N ILE A 195 -3.70 4.09 -1.60
CA ILE A 195 -3.09 4.48 -0.33
C ILE A 195 -1.58 4.32 -0.37
N VAL A 196 -1.09 3.15 -0.80
CA VAL A 196 0.34 2.85 -0.87
C VAL A 196 1.04 3.79 -1.85
N LYS A 197 0.49 3.99 -3.05
CA LYS A 197 1.05 4.94 -4.01
C LYS A 197 0.91 6.36 -3.48
N GLY A 198 -0.27 6.76 -3.01
CA GLY A 198 -0.57 8.11 -2.49
C GLY A 198 0.39 8.58 -1.38
N LEU A 199 0.79 7.67 -0.49
CA LEU A 199 1.72 7.97 0.61
C LEU A 199 3.19 8.05 0.17
N ASN A 200 3.57 7.38 -0.93
CA ASN A 200 4.97 7.28 -1.40
C ASN A 200 5.24 7.92 -2.77
N LYS A 201 4.38 8.85 -3.23
CA LYS A 201 4.63 9.53 -4.52
C LYS A 201 5.78 10.51 -4.41
N THR A 202 6.75 10.38 -5.29
CA THR A 202 7.80 11.36 -5.53
C THR A 202 7.58 12.01 -6.89
N LYS A 203 7.96 13.28 -6.99
CA LYS A 203 7.76 14.11 -8.17
C LYS A 203 9.13 14.56 -8.68
N ALA A 204 9.36 14.36 -9.96
CA ALA A 204 10.45 15.01 -10.67
C ALA A 204 9.94 16.38 -11.14
N ILE A 205 10.68 17.44 -10.81
CA ILE A 205 10.26 18.81 -11.05
C ILE A 205 11.35 19.50 -11.86
N PHE A 206 10.93 20.09 -12.98
CA PHE A 206 11.73 21.02 -13.77
C PHE A 206 11.20 22.43 -13.55
N ILE A 207 12.07 23.35 -13.14
CA ILE A 207 11.73 24.77 -12.96
C ILE A 207 12.59 25.57 -13.93
N ILE A 208 11.93 26.33 -14.80
CA ILE A 208 12.55 27.26 -15.74
C ILE A 208 12.21 28.66 -15.25
N THR A 209 13.22 29.46 -14.92
CA THR A 209 13.10 30.77 -14.25
C THR A 209 14.36 31.57 -14.50
N GLU A 210 14.29 32.90 -14.36
CA GLU A 210 15.46 33.79 -14.40
C GLU A 210 16.07 34.02 -13.00
N LYS A 211 15.47 33.43 -11.96
CA LYS A 211 15.91 33.54 -10.56
C LYS A 211 16.39 32.20 -10.01
N GLU A 212 17.18 31.47 -10.80
CA GLU A 212 17.53 30.07 -10.52
C GLU A 212 18.30 29.92 -9.21
N GLU A 213 19.23 30.84 -8.93
CA GLU A 213 20.07 30.79 -7.72
C GLU A 213 19.22 30.97 -6.45
N GLN A 214 18.37 32.00 -6.41
CA GLN A 214 17.50 32.28 -5.25
C GLN A 214 16.53 31.13 -4.97
N ILE A 215 15.94 30.55 -6.01
CA ILE A 215 15.02 29.42 -5.88
C ILE A 215 15.78 28.17 -5.42
N SER A 216 16.95 27.89 -6.01
CA SER A 216 17.75 26.72 -5.64
C SER A 216 18.17 26.75 -4.16
N GLU A 217 18.58 27.91 -3.66
CA GLU A 217 19.01 28.09 -2.27
C GLU A 217 17.84 27.94 -1.30
N ASN A 218 16.67 28.49 -1.62
CA ASN A 218 15.48 28.32 -0.80
C ASN A 218 15.02 26.86 -0.75
N ILE A 219 15.08 26.13 -1.88
CA ILE A 219 14.76 24.69 -1.90
C ILE A 219 15.75 23.92 -1.03
N LEU A 220 17.05 24.23 -1.12
CA LEU A 220 18.07 23.57 -0.33
C LEU A 220 17.89 23.80 1.17
N GLN A 221 17.65 25.06 1.58
CA GLN A 221 17.56 25.45 2.99
C GLN A 221 16.22 25.10 3.63
N LYS A 222 15.09 25.34 2.94
CA LYS A 222 13.75 25.15 3.51
C LYS A 222 13.26 23.71 3.39
N LEU A 223 13.51 23.07 2.24
CA LEU A 223 13.02 21.70 1.99
C LEU A 223 14.06 20.62 2.28
N GLY A 224 15.34 20.99 2.43
CA GLY A 224 16.43 20.03 2.60
C GLY A 224 16.65 19.16 1.36
N ARG A 225 16.36 19.68 0.16
CA ARG A 225 16.40 18.92 -1.10
C ARG A 225 17.49 19.43 -2.01
N GLY A 226 18.26 18.48 -2.57
CA GLY A 226 19.25 18.77 -3.59
C GLY A 226 18.58 19.25 -4.88
N VAL A 227 19.22 20.23 -5.52
CA VAL A 227 18.81 20.77 -6.82
C VAL A 227 19.99 20.62 -7.77
N THR A 228 19.72 20.15 -9.00
CA THR A 228 20.72 20.03 -10.06
C THR A 228 20.41 21.04 -11.15
N TYR A 229 21.43 21.78 -11.58
CA TYR A 229 21.32 22.64 -12.75
C TYR A 229 21.48 21.82 -14.03
N LEU A 230 20.46 21.85 -14.88
CA LEU A 230 20.54 21.36 -16.25
C LEU A 230 20.72 22.55 -17.19
N TYR A 231 21.70 22.48 -18.09
CA TYR A 231 21.95 23.54 -19.06
C TYR A 231 21.13 23.25 -20.31
N GLY A 232 20.22 24.17 -20.62
CA GLY A 232 19.37 24.11 -21.81
C GLY A 232 19.55 25.34 -22.69
N GLU A 233 18.97 25.29 -23.87
CA GLU A 233 18.90 26.42 -24.79
C GLU A 233 17.46 26.59 -25.28
N GLY A 234 16.96 27.83 -25.27
CA GLY A 234 15.65 28.14 -25.83
C GLY A 234 15.63 27.90 -27.33
N ALA A 235 14.77 27.01 -27.83
CA ALA A 235 14.73 26.69 -29.26
C ALA A 235 14.46 27.92 -30.14
N TYR A 236 13.63 28.86 -29.65
CA TYR A 236 13.27 30.11 -30.31
C TYR A 236 14.24 31.25 -29.99
N THR A 237 14.54 31.48 -28.71
CA THR A 237 15.36 32.63 -28.27
C THR A 237 16.86 32.42 -28.43
N LYS A 238 17.32 31.17 -28.57
CA LYS A 238 18.74 30.77 -28.59
C LYS A 238 19.53 31.14 -27.32
N GLU A 239 18.81 31.50 -26.26
CA GLU A 239 19.42 31.82 -24.98
C GLU A 239 19.76 30.54 -24.21
N HIS A 240 20.99 30.45 -23.71
CA HIS A 240 21.37 29.45 -22.73
C HIS A 240 20.72 29.77 -21.39
N LYS A 241 20.04 28.78 -20.80
CA LYS A 241 19.35 28.91 -19.51
C LYS A 241 19.70 27.76 -18.58
N LYS A 242 19.70 28.06 -17.28
CA LYS A 242 19.78 27.03 -16.24
C LYS A 242 18.36 26.56 -15.95
N ILE A 243 18.12 25.27 -16.00
CA ILE A 243 16.86 24.64 -15.62
C ILE A 243 17.11 23.92 -14.29
N LEU A 244 16.32 24.25 -13.27
CA LEU A 244 16.42 23.55 -11.99
C LEU A 244 15.72 22.20 -12.12
N TYR A 245 16.47 21.14 -11.91
CA TYR A 245 15.93 19.80 -11.74
C TYR A 245 16.00 19.41 -10.27
N CYS A 246 14.87 19.06 -9.70
CA CYS A 246 14.82 18.53 -8.35
C CYS A 246 13.79 17.42 -8.23
N ILE A 247 14.01 16.58 -7.23
CA ILE A 247 13.10 15.50 -6.87
C ILE A 247 12.59 15.81 -5.48
N VAL A 248 11.26 15.74 -5.29
CA VAL A 248 10.64 15.96 -3.97
C VAL A 248 9.53 14.94 -3.71
N PRO A 249 9.28 14.56 -2.44
CA PRO A 249 8.04 13.88 -2.08
C PRO A 249 6.83 14.74 -2.41
N SER A 250 5.71 14.11 -2.75
CA SER A 250 4.47 14.84 -3.10
C SER A 250 3.93 15.69 -1.94
N THR A 251 4.29 15.35 -0.70
CA THR A 251 3.98 16.15 0.49
C THR A 251 4.71 17.49 0.54
N GLN A 252 5.90 17.60 -0.07
CA GLN A 252 6.68 18.84 -0.16
C GLN A 252 6.35 19.67 -1.41
N LEU A 253 5.55 19.13 -2.34
CA LEU A 253 5.20 19.82 -3.59
C LEU A 253 4.47 21.17 -3.38
N PRO A 254 3.51 21.30 -2.45
CA PRO A 254 2.84 22.59 -2.22
C PRO A 254 3.79 23.69 -1.75
N GLU A 255 4.71 23.34 -0.85
CA GLU A 255 5.69 24.27 -0.31
C GLU A 255 6.73 24.67 -1.38
N LEU A 256 7.17 23.72 -2.20
CA LEU A 256 8.04 24.04 -3.35
C LEU A 256 7.36 25.00 -4.32
N LYS A 257 6.10 24.73 -4.70
CA LYS A 257 5.34 25.63 -5.58
C LYS A 257 5.30 27.04 -5.00
N LYS A 258 5.01 27.15 -3.70
CA LYS A 258 4.98 28.42 -2.99
C LYS A 258 6.32 29.15 -3.05
N ILE A 259 7.44 28.47 -2.76
CA ILE A 259 8.79 29.05 -2.87
C ILE A 259 9.03 29.61 -4.27
N VAL A 260 8.69 28.84 -5.31
CA VAL A 260 8.91 29.28 -6.69
C VAL A 260 8.04 30.49 -7.02
N THR A 261 6.73 30.43 -6.74
CA THR A 261 5.81 31.52 -7.08
C THR A 261 6.01 32.79 -6.26
N ASP A 262 6.48 32.67 -5.01
CA ASP A 262 6.79 33.82 -4.15
C ASP A 262 8.03 34.58 -4.67
N ILE A 263 8.99 33.88 -5.28
CA ILE A 263 10.23 34.46 -5.81
C ILE A 263 10.04 34.93 -7.25
N ASP A 264 9.42 34.10 -8.10
CA ASP A 264 9.20 34.37 -9.52
C ASP A 264 7.83 33.88 -9.97
N THR A 265 6.89 34.82 -10.15
CA THR A 265 5.55 34.55 -10.67
C THR A 265 5.52 34.17 -12.15
N LYS A 266 6.61 34.41 -12.90
CA LYS A 266 6.75 34.03 -14.32
C LYS A 266 7.43 32.67 -14.51
N ALA A 267 7.87 32.02 -13.44
CA ALA A 267 8.54 30.74 -13.52
C ALA A 267 7.62 29.65 -14.11
N PHE A 268 8.18 28.84 -15.01
CA PHE A 268 7.51 27.67 -15.56
C PHE A 268 7.90 26.42 -14.78
N ILE A 269 6.91 25.70 -14.25
CA ILE A 269 7.13 24.49 -13.46
C ILE A 269 6.50 23.30 -14.20
N SER A 270 7.32 22.33 -14.59
CA SER A 270 6.87 21.03 -15.10
C SER A 270 7.02 19.96 -14.02
N ILE A 271 5.97 19.15 -13.82
CA ILE A 271 5.89 18.16 -12.75
C ILE A 271 5.56 16.82 -13.38
N SER A 272 6.45 15.84 -13.17
CA SER A 272 6.28 14.47 -13.65
C SER A 272 6.28 13.49 -12.48
N ASP A 273 5.51 12.42 -12.60
CA ASP A 273 5.60 11.28 -11.67
C ASP A 273 6.93 10.55 -11.87
N ALA A 274 7.69 10.39 -10.78
CA ALA A 274 8.91 9.60 -10.77
C ALA A 274 8.60 8.19 -10.25
N SER A 275 8.76 7.18 -11.10
CA SER A 275 8.36 5.80 -10.78
C SER A 275 9.26 5.15 -9.73
N GLU A 276 10.58 5.33 -9.84
CA GLU A 276 11.58 4.78 -8.92
C GLU A 276 12.76 5.76 -8.79
N ILE A 277 13.19 6.03 -7.56
CA ILE A 277 14.35 6.89 -7.26
C ILE A 277 15.20 6.20 -6.22
N HIS A 278 16.51 6.16 -6.48
CA HIS A 278 17.52 5.59 -5.60
C HIS A 278 18.59 6.65 -5.35
N GLY A 279 18.97 6.87 -4.09
CA GLY A 279 20.03 7.83 -3.76
C GLY A 279 19.92 8.44 -2.36
N ARG A 280 20.95 9.20 -1.96
CA ARG A 280 20.96 9.90 -0.66
C ARG A 280 19.82 10.92 -0.60
N GLY A 281 19.09 10.95 0.50
CA GLY A 281 17.89 11.79 0.67
C GLY A 281 16.59 11.14 0.17
N PHE A 282 16.67 9.99 -0.50
CA PHE A 282 15.55 9.13 -0.89
C PHE A 282 15.81 7.70 -0.42
N LYS A 283 14.98 6.71 -0.82
CA LYS A 283 15.15 5.30 -0.41
C LYS A 283 16.62 4.90 -0.49
N LYS A 284 17.17 4.41 0.63
CA LYS A 284 18.54 3.91 0.70
C LYS A 284 18.74 2.88 -0.41
N VAL A 285 19.82 3.05 -1.17
CA VAL A 285 20.34 2.04 -2.10
C VAL A 285 20.57 0.79 -1.26
N LEU A 286 19.88 -0.30 -1.61
CA LEU A 286 20.09 -1.64 -1.05
C LEU A 286 21.48 -2.15 -1.46
#